data_AF-A0A3D5HY73-F1
#
_entry.id   AF-A0A3D5HY73-F1
#
_cell.length_a   1.000
_cell.length_b   1.000
_cell.length_c   1.000
_cell.angle_alpha   90.00
_cell.angle_beta   90.00
_cell.angle_gamma   90.00
#
_symmetry.space_group_name_H-M   'P 1'
#
loop_
_entity.id
_entity.type
_entity.pdbx_description
1 polymer ?
#
loop_
_entity_poly.entity_id
_entity_poly.type
_entity_poly.pdbx_seq_one_letter_code
_entity_poly.pdbx_strand_id
1 'polypeptide(L)' 'DEEGYVTAEHAEASNLHVKKLSGTQFRKMLRSGEDIPEWFAFRSVVDVLRAA' A
#
# COMPACT_ATOMS: atom_id res chain seq x y z
N ASP A 1 10.41 14.78 3.43
CA ASP A 1 9.00 14.69 3.05
C ASP A 1 8.86 13.66 1.93
N GLU A 2 8.21 12.54 2.21
CA GLU A 2 7.87 11.54 1.17
C GLU A 2 6.53 11.95 0.54
N GLU A 3 6.50 12.11 -0.79
CA GLU A 3 5.38 12.68 -1.60
C GLU A 3 4.04 11.91 -1.55
N GLY A 4 3.86 10.97 -0.61
CA GLY A 4 2.64 10.20 -0.47
C GLY A 4 2.34 9.33 -1.71
N TYR A 5 1.07 9.20 -2.08
CA TYR A 5 0.63 8.37 -3.20
C TYR A 5 0.84 9.12 -4.52
N VAL A 6 1.86 8.74 -5.27
CA VAL A 6 2.10 9.24 -6.63
C VAL A 6 1.50 8.30 -7.67
N THR A 7 1.15 8.84 -8.84
CA THR A 7 0.66 8.01 -9.96
C THR A 7 1.79 7.12 -10.49
N ALA A 8 1.44 5.99 -11.10
CA ALA A 8 2.42 5.07 -11.68
C ALA A 8 3.33 5.77 -12.70
N GLU A 9 2.75 6.67 -13.50
CA GLU A 9 3.46 7.49 -14.49
C GLU A 9 4.51 8.42 -13.84
N HIS A 10 4.19 9.02 -12.69
CA HIS A 10 5.12 9.88 -11.95
C HIS A 10 6.25 9.06 -11.29
N ALA A 11 5.94 7.87 -10.78
CA ALA A 11 6.94 6.96 -10.22
C ALA A 11 7.92 6.44 -11.30
N GLU A 12 7.40 6.13 -12.49
CA GLU A 12 8.19 5.71 -13.64
C GLU A 12 9.06 6.86 -14.18
N ALA A 13 8.51 8.07 -14.32
CA ALA A 13 9.25 9.25 -14.75
C ALA A 13 10.36 9.66 -13.77
N SER A 14 10.19 9.36 -12.48
CA SER A 14 11.17 9.65 -11.42
C SER A 14 12.19 8.51 -11.21
N ASN A 15 12.17 7.48 -12.07
CA ASN A 15 13.04 6.30 -12.00
C ASN A 15 13.01 5.60 -10.62
N LEU A 16 11.86 5.62 -9.95
CA LEU A 16 11.67 5.05 -8.63
C LEU A 16 11.45 3.54 -8.72
N HIS A 17 11.89 2.79 -7.69
CA HIS A 17 11.70 1.35 -7.65
C HIS A 17 10.22 1.01 -7.42
N VAL A 18 9.55 0.53 -8.48
CA VAL A 18 8.13 0.20 -8.43
C VAL A 18 7.90 -1.07 -7.60
N LYS A 19 7.27 -0.91 -6.44
CA LYS A 19 6.77 -2.02 -5.61
C LYS A 19 5.28 -2.22 -5.89
N LYS A 20 4.87 -3.48 -6.14
CA LYS A 20 3.47 -3.82 -6.42
C LYS A 20 2.96 -4.80 -5.36
N LEU A 21 1.76 -4.55 -4.84
CA LEU A 21 1.02 -5.48 -3.98
C LEU A 21 -0.32 -5.79 -4.65
N SER A 22 -0.57 -7.07 -4.93
CA SER A 22 -1.83 -7.45 -5.56
C SER A 22 -3.00 -7.30 -4.58
N GLY A 23 -4.19 -6.91 -5.07
CA GLY A 23 -5.38 -6.78 -4.22
C GLY A 23 -5.78 -8.09 -3.53
N THR A 24 -5.52 -9.25 -4.16
CA THR A 24 -5.74 -10.57 -3.55
C THR A 24 -4.80 -10.80 -2.37
N GLN A 25 -3.52 -10.44 -2.51
CA GLN A 25 -2.54 -10.55 -1.43
C GLN A 25 -2.84 -9.54 -0.31
N PHE A 26 -3.18 -8.29 -0.64
CA PHE A 26 -3.60 -7.29 0.34
C PHE A 26 -4.79 -7.76 1.18
N ARG A 27 -5.84 -8.31 0.54
CA ARG A 27 -6.98 -8.90 1.27
C ARG A 27 -6.60 -10.11 2.12
N LYS A 28 -5.62 -10.92 1.68
CA LYS A 28 -5.10 -12.03 2.47
C LYS A 28 -4.41 -11.50 3.74
N MET A 29 -3.57 -10.48 3.61
CA MET A 29 -2.86 -9.83 4.72
C MET A 29 -3.81 -9.15 5.70
N LEU A 30 -4.87 -8.50 5.21
CA LEU A 30 -5.94 -7.97 6.06
C LEU A 30 -6.59 -9.06 6.92
N ARG A 31 -6.92 -10.22 6.32
CA ARG A 31 -7.55 -11.33 7.04
C ARG A 31 -6.61 -12.12 7.94
N SER A 32 -5.33 -12.23 7.58
CA SER A 32 -4.33 -12.95 8.39
C SER A 32 -3.78 -12.10 9.53
N GLY A 33 -4.02 -10.79 9.53
CA GLY A 33 -3.44 -9.86 10.49
C GLY A 33 -1.98 -9.49 10.20
N GLU A 34 -1.41 -9.95 9.08
CA GLU A 34 -0.04 -9.63 8.65
C GLU A 34 0.15 -8.14 8.38
N ASP A 35 1.32 -7.61 8.70
CA ASP A 35 1.65 -6.20 8.49
C ASP A 35 1.59 -5.78 7.02
N ILE A 36 0.80 -4.75 6.76
CA ILE A 36 0.62 -4.17 5.43
C ILE A 36 1.65 -3.06 5.24
N PRO A 37 2.36 -3.01 4.10
CA PRO A 37 3.39 -2.01 3.89
C PRO A 37 2.82 -0.58 3.83
N GLU A 38 3.49 0.36 4.50
CA GLU A 38 3.04 1.76 4.61
C GLU A 38 3.09 2.53 3.28
N TRP A 39 3.95 2.11 2.35
CA TRP A 39 3.97 2.64 0.99
C TRP A 39 2.74 2.25 0.16
N PHE A 40 1.95 1.27 0.62
CA PHE A 40 0.74 0.79 -0.07
C PHE A 40 -0.55 1.30 0.58
N ALA A 41 -0.59 1.42 1.90
CA ALA A 41 -1.75 1.89 2.63
C ALA A 41 -1.32 2.56 3.94
N PHE A 42 -2.03 3.63 4.33
CA PHE A 42 -1.83 4.24 5.64
C PHE A 42 -2.33 3.30 6.75
N ARG A 43 -1.61 3.27 7.88
CA ARG A 43 -1.99 2.46 9.05
C ARG A 43 -3.43 2.75 9.50
N SER A 44 -3.82 4.03 9.54
CA SER A 44 -5.18 4.44 9.90
C SER A 44 -6.27 3.83 9.00
N VAL A 45 -6.01 3.69 7.70
CA VAL A 45 -6.94 3.06 6.76
C VAL A 45 -6.98 1.55 6.96
N VAL A 46 -5.81 0.92 7.18
CA VAL A 46 -5.71 -0.51 7.45
C VAL A 46 -6.49 -0.89 8.71
N ASP A 47 -6.40 -0.08 9.77
CA ASP A 47 -7.11 -0.33 11.02
C ASP A 47 -8.62 -0.27 10.84
N VAL A 48 -9.14 0.70 10.07
CA VAL A 48 -10.57 0.78 9.71
C VAL A 48 -10.99 -0.43 8.90
N LEU A 49 -10.19 -0.86 7.92
CA LEU A 49 -10.51 -2.02 7.08
C LEU A 49 -10.45 -3.36 7.83
N ARG A 50 -9.69 -3.45 8.91
CA ARG A 50 -9.63 -4.64 9.78
C ARG A 50 -10.75 -4.69 10.80
N ALA A 51 -11.30 -3.54 11.17
CA ALA A 51 -12.41 -3.44 12.13
C ALA A 51 -13.79 -3.65 11.48
N ALA A 52 -13.87 -3.67 10.14
CA ALA A 52 -15.08 -3.93 9.37
C ALA A 52 -15.33 -5.44 9.19
#